data_AF-A0A2G9Y1L7-F1
#
_entry.id   AF-A0A2G9Y1L7-F1
#
_cell.length_a   1.000
_cell.length_b   1.000
_cell.length_c   1.000
_cell.angle_alpha   90.00
_cell.angle_beta   90.00
_cell.angle_gamma   90.00
#
_symmetry.space_group_name_H-M   'P 1'
#
loop_
_entity.id
_entity.type
_entity.pdbx_description
1 polymer ?
#
loop_
_entity_poly.entity_id
_entity_poly.type
_entity_poly.pdbx_seq_one_letter_code
_entity_poly.pdbx_strand_id
1 'polypeptide(L)' 'METNEYILPIEGIWNIMDNKYKALVVIGKEARRIFQVNPQSSDNPVVLAIQRFVNGEIAYEEAEE' A
#
# COMPACT_ATOMS: atom_id res chain seq x y z
N MET A 1 -6.51 -7.15 23.39
CA MET A 1 -6.37 -6.65 22.01
C MET A 1 -5.41 -7.60 21.33
N GLU A 2 -5.90 -8.41 20.39
CA GLU A 2 -5.03 -9.29 19.62
C GLU A 2 -4.16 -8.42 18.71
N THR A 3 -2.85 -8.46 18.90
CA THR A 3 -1.90 -7.94 17.93
C THR A 3 -1.98 -8.86 16.72
N ASN A 4 -2.80 -8.50 15.73
CA ASN A 4 -2.69 -9.08 14.40
C ASN A 4 -1.28 -8.78 13.89
N GLU A 5 -0.39 -9.75 13.98
CA GLU A 5 0.91 -9.69 13.32
C GLU A 5 0.66 -9.69 11.82
N TYR A 6 0.70 -8.51 11.22
CA TYR A 6 0.66 -8.37 9.77
C TYR A 6 2.00 -8.84 9.21
N ILE A 7 2.04 -10.07 8.72
CA ILE A 7 3.14 -10.53 7.87
C ILE A 7 2.98 -9.82 6.53
N LEU A 8 3.79 -8.79 6.31
CA LEU A 8 3.88 -8.06 5.05
C LEU A 8 5.05 -8.62 4.24
N PRO A 9 4.81 -9.43 3.20
CA PRO A 9 5.88 -9.96 2.36
C PRO A 9 6.41 -8.83 1.47
N ILE A 10 7.47 -8.16 1.93
CA ILE A 10 8.09 -7.03 1.23
C ILE A 10 8.62 -7.44 -0.15
N GLU A 11 8.94 -8.73 -0.29
CA GLU A 11 9.34 -9.40 -1.53
C GLU A 11 8.23 -9.36 -2.58
N GLY A 12 6.95 -9.37 -2.16
CA GLY A 12 5.80 -9.24 -3.06
C GLY A 12 5.78 -7.91 -3.80
N ILE A 13 6.29 -6.84 -3.18
CA ILE A 13 6.40 -5.51 -3.81
C ILE A 13 7.41 -5.56 -4.96
N TRP A 14 8.51 -6.30 -4.80
CA TRP A 14 9.57 -6.40 -5.81
C TRP A 14 9.12 -7.13 -7.08
N ASN A 15 8.17 -8.04 -6.96
CA ASN A 15 7.62 -8.76 -8.12
C ASN A 15 6.66 -7.91 -8.96
N ILE A 16 6.18 -6.78 -8.43
CA ILE A 16 5.18 -5.93 -9.06
C ILE A 16 5.82 -4.72 -9.72
N MET A 17 6.86 -4.16 -9.10
CA MET A 17 7.52 -2.96 -9.60
C MET A 17 9.03 -2.98 -9.32
N ASP A 18 9.81 -2.88 -10.38
CA ASP A 18 11.28 -2.86 -10.31
C ASP A 18 11.81 -1.66 -9.51
N ASN A 19 11.19 -0.49 -9.69
CA ASN A 19 11.55 0.72 -8.96
C ASN A 19 10.91 0.73 -7.56
N LYS A 20 11.70 0.30 -6.58
CA LYS A 20 11.30 0.23 -5.16
C LYS A 20 10.85 1.58 -4.59
N TYR A 21 11.47 2.68 -4.99
CA TYR A 21 11.10 4.01 -4.51
C TYR A 21 9.76 4.45 -5.08
N LYS A 22 9.51 4.17 -6.36
CA LYS A 22 8.22 4.44 -7.00
C LYS A 22 7.12 3.62 -6.32
N ALA A 23 7.36 2.34 -6.03
CA ALA A 23 6.40 1.49 -5.31
C ALA A 23 6.03 2.09 -3.94
N LEU A 24 7.01 2.59 -3.18
CA LEU A 24 6.76 3.28 -1.90
C LEU A 24 5.92 4.55 -2.07
N VAL A 25 6.13 5.32 -3.14
CA VAL A 25 5.31 6.50 -3.44
C VAL A 25 3.87 6.10 -3.74
N VAL A 26 3.65 5.04 -4.51
CA VAL A 26 2.30 4.50 -4.81
C VAL A 26 1.59 4.08 -3.52
N ILE A 27 2.25 3.24 -2.73
CA ILE A 27 1.72 2.74 -1.45
C ILE A 27 1.42 3.91 -0.50
N GLY A 28 2.31 4.90 -0.42
CA GLY A 28 2.12 6.07 0.42
C GLY A 28 0.93 6.94 0.01
N LYS A 29 0.71 7.12 -1.31
CA LYS A 29 -0.47 7.83 -1.83
C LYS A 29 -1.76 7.10 -1.47
N GLU A 30 -1.78 5.77 -1.63
CA GLU A 30 -2.96 4.96 -1.30
C GLU A 30 -3.24 4.93 0.21
N ALA A 31 -2.20 4.80 1.05
CA ALA A 31 -2.36 4.85 2.50
C ALA A 31 -2.98 6.18 2.96
N ARG A 32 -2.55 7.31 2.37
CA ARG A 32 -3.16 8.62 2.64
C ARG A 32 -4.62 8.67 2.21
N ARG A 33 -4.96 8.12 1.04
CA ARG A 33 -6.34 8.02 0.56
C ARG A 33 -7.22 7.20 1.51
N ILE A 34 -6.74 6.04 1.94
CA ILE A 34 -7.46 5.16 2.89
C ILE A 34 -7.74 5.91 4.19
N PHE A 35 -6.73 6.57 4.76
CA PHE A 35 -6.88 7.35 5.99
C PHE A 35 -7.87 8.51 5.82
N GLN A 36 -7.84 9.22 4.68
CA GLN A 36 -8.78 10.31 4.41
C GLN A 36 -10.23 9.85 4.29
N VAL A 37 -10.47 8.67 3.70
CA VAL A 37 -11.81 8.10 3.53
C VAL A 37 -12.39 7.62 4.86
N ASN A 38 -11.58 7.01 5.73
CA ASN A 38 -12.02 6.54 7.03
C ASN A 38 -10.95 6.77 8.13
N PRO A 39 -10.83 7.99 8.67
CA PRO A 39 -9.78 8.33 9.63
C PRO A 39 -9.98 7.71 11.02
N GLN A 40 -11.19 7.19 11.31
CA GLN A 40 -11.52 6.56 12.59
C GLN A 40 -11.34 5.04 12.58
N SER A 41 -10.90 4.46 11.46
CA SER A 41 -10.64 3.02 11.38
C SER A 41 -9.52 2.62 12.35
N SER A 42 -9.68 1.46 12.99
CA SER A 42 -8.61 0.83 13.77
C SER A 42 -7.52 0.19 12.89
N ASP A 43 -7.80 0.02 11.60
CA ASP A 43 -6.87 -0.61 10.67
C ASP A 43 -5.71 0.33 10.31
N ASN A 44 -4.50 -0.22 10.20
CA ASN A 44 -3.35 0.55 9.77
C ASN A 44 -3.43 0.81 8.25
N PRO A 45 -3.56 2.07 7.80
CA PRO A 45 -3.74 2.39 6.39
C PRO A 45 -2.53 2.01 5.53
N VAL A 46 -1.32 1.97 6.10
CA VAL A 46 -0.10 1.55 5.39
C VAL A 46 -0.14 0.06 5.10
N VAL A 47 -0.55 -0.74 6.08
CA VAL A 47 -0.69 -2.20 5.93
C VAL A 47 -1.70 -2.52 4.84
N LEU A 48 -2.87 -1.88 4.88
CA LEU A 48 -3.91 -2.06 3.87
C LEU A 48 -3.44 -1.64 2.48
N ALA A 49 -2.71 -0.53 2.36
CA ALA A 49 -2.16 -0.08 1.09
C ALA A 49 -1.12 -1.07 0.53
N ILE A 50 -0.25 -1.64 1.36
CA ILE A 50 0.71 -2.67 0.92
C ILE A 50 -0.03 -3.92 0.43
N GLN A 51 -1.07 -4.37 1.15
CA GLN A 51 -1.88 -5.52 0.73
C GLN A 51 -2.54 -5.26 -0.63
N ARG A 52 -3.19 -4.11 -0.81
CA ARG A 52 -3.79 -3.72 -2.09
C ARG A 52 -2.75 -3.65 -3.21
N PHE A 53 -1.56 -3.13 -2.91
CA PHE A 53 -0.46 -3.08 -3.88
C PHE A 53 -0.02 -4.49 -4.29
N VAL A 54 0.23 -5.38 -3.32
CA VAL A 54 0.67 -6.76 -3.56
C VAL A 54 -0.38 -7.58 -4.32
N ASN A 55 -1.66 -7.30 -4.09
CA ASN A 55 -2.77 -7.94 -4.81
C ASN A 55 -3.00 -7.37 -6.22
N GLY A 56 -2.27 -6.31 -6.63
CA GLY A 56 -2.48 -5.64 -7.91
C GLY A 56 -3.76 -4.81 -7.99
N GLU A 57 -4.35 -4.45 -6.85
CA GLU A 57 -5.61 -3.68 -6.76
C GLU A 57 -5.39 -2.17 -6.98
N ILE A 58 -4.14 -1.72 -7.01
CA ILE A 58 -3.77 -0.32 -7.24
C ILE A 58 -3.21 -0.21 -8.66
N ALA A 59 -4.02 0.32 -9.58
CA ALA A 59 -3.55 0.71 -10.90
C ALA A 59 -2.72 2.00 -10.77
N TYR A 60 -1.44 1.96 -11.15
CA TYR A 60 -0.59 3.14 -11.22
C TYR A 60 -0.36 3.50 -12.70
N GLU A 61 -1.13 4.45 -13.20
CA GLU A 61 -0.79 5.14 -14.43
C GLU A 61 0.30 6.17 -14.09
N GLU A 62 1.47 6.07 -14.73
CA GLU A 62 2.36 7.20 -14.78
C GLU A 62 1.61 8.31 -15.53
N ALA A 63 1.27 9.38 -14.84
CA ALA A 63 1.03 10.63 -15.53
C ALA A 63 2.37 10.97 -16.21
N GLU A 64 2.44 10.80 -17.53
CA GLU A 64 3.51 11.37 -18.35
C GLU A 64 3.55 12.88 -18.04
N GLU A 65 4.63 13.34 -17.43
CA GLU A 65 4.93 14.78 -17.28
C GLU A 65 5.30 15.41 -18.63
#